data_AF-D3ILR2-F1
#
_entry.id   AF-D3ILR2-F1
#
_cell.length_a   1.000
_cell.length_b   1.000
_cell.length_c   1.000
_cell.angle_alpha   90.00
_cell.angle_beta   90.00
_cell.angle_gamma   90.00
#
_symmetry.space_group_name_H-M   'P 1'
#
loop_
_entity.id
_entity.type
_entity.pdbx_description
1 polymer ?
#
loop_
_entity_poly.entity_id
_entity_poly.type
_entity_poly.pdbx_seq_one_letter_code
_entity_poly.pdbx_strand_id
1 'polypeptide(L)'
;MYKYFFTFLFSLFATTLLAQQSSSIEGEIEGISEGQLQLVVRSSESRWDLIHTVAFANGRFSMPNIELTEPLPARLLVAGYQGGFSFFIEPGTDYRALLRNDEGWFVRGKGLQDTDRAYQQKCLSLMQSVAKLQQRADSLRKALRYGSASRVNDTIAQLQKALETERLNFISANDNILSASLLLQEAESKDAPLEACQQLYAQLGSKAQQSRSGLILKQRIERLQQVSKGSKAPDFTLPTSDGRKFTLSKMPGKVKIVDFWASWCGQCRLNNPVLRQLYADFHAAGLEIVNVSLDEKRDRWLAAVKQDQLTWTQVSSLKGWKDEVAKSYSVTAIPAIFVLDANNNILATGLHGDDLRKFVTNLFSNKAAK
;
A
#
# COMPACT_ATOMS: atom_id res chain seq x y z
N MET A 1 -78.23 10.21 -17.14
CA MET A 1 -77.89 9.00 -16.35
C MET A 1 -76.72 8.30 -17.04
N TYR A 2 -75.50 8.82 -16.89
CA TYR A 2 -74.31 8.26 -17.55
C TYR A 2 -73.48 7.47 -16.54
N LYS A 3 -73.29 6.17 -16.82
CA LYS A 3 -72.55 5.21 -16.00
C LYS A 3 -71.04 5.42 -16.16
N TYR A 4 -70.32 5.50 -15.04
CA TYR A 4 -68.87 5.46 -14.99
C TYR A 4 -68.35 4.06 -15.35
N PHE A 5 -67.45 3.97 -16.32
CA PHE A 5 -66.67 2.77 -16.62
C PHE A 5 -65.27 2.96 -16.04
N PHE A 6 -64.93 2.21 -15.00
CA PHE A 6 -63.61 2.22 -14.37
C PHE A 6 -62.76 1.14 -15.07
N THR A 7 -61.84 1.55 -15.94
CA THR A 7 -60.84 0.66 -16.54
C THR A 7 -59.64 0.55 -15.60
N PHE A 8 -59.49 -0.60 -14.96
CA PHE A 8 -58.30 -0.95 -14.18
C PHE A 8 -57.16 -1.30 -15.14
N LEU A 9 -56.14 -0.45 -15.20
CA LEU A 9 -54.92 -0.71 -15.98
C LEU A 9 -53.96 -1.54 -15.09
N PHE A 10 -53.89 -2.85 -15.33
CA PHE A 10 -52.89 -3.72 -14.70
C PHE A 10 -51.53 -3.46 -15.35
N SER A 11 -50.66 -2.73 -14.66
CA SER A 11 -49.24 -2.58 -15.06
C SER A 11 -48.51 -3.89 -14.74
N LEU A 12 -48.26 -4.70 -15.76
CA LEU A 12 -47.34 -5.83 -15.67
C LEU A 12 -45.92 -5.26 -15.56
N PHE A 13 -45.37 -5.21 -14.33
CA PHE A 13 -43.94 -5.07 -14.14
C PHE A 13 -43.29 -6.36 -14.64
N ALA A 14 -42.84 -6.35 -15.89
CA ALA A 14 -41.93 -7.37 -16.41
C ALA A 14 -40.58 -7.17 -15.70
N THR A 15 -40.38 -7.86 -14.58
CA THR A 15 -39.04 -8.08 -14.03
C THR A 15 -38.30 -8.96 -15.01
N THR A 16 -37.51 -8.36 -15.90
CA THR A 16 -36.47 -9.08 -16.62
C THR A 16 -35.49 -9.63 -15.59
N LEU A 17 -35.60 -10.94 -15.29
CA LEU A 17 -34.48 -11.68 -14.74
C LEU A 17 -33.34 -11.54 -15.76
N LEU A 18 -32.42 -10.61 -15.53
CA LEU A 18 -31.12 -10.67 -16.19
C LEU A 18 -30.46 -11.94 -15.64
N ALA A 19 -30.43 -13.00 -16.44
CA ALA A 19 -29.62 -14.17 -16.14
C ALA A 19 -28.20 -13.67 -15.87
N GLN A 20 -27.73 -13.86 -14.64
CA GLN A 20 -26.39 -13.48 -14.24
C GLN A 20 -25.41 -14.28 -15.10
N GLN A 21 -24.73 -13.63 -16.05
CA GLN A 21 -23.78 -14.31 -16.91
C GLN A 21 -22.56 -14.68 -16.06
N SER A 22 -22.36 -15.97 -15.83
CA SER A 22 -21.23 -16.49 -15.08
C SER A 22 -19.96 -16.46 -15.91
N SER A 23 -18.83 -16.24 -15.24
CA SER A 23 -17.51 -16.28 -15.86
C SER A 23 -16.87 -17.66 -15.72
N SER A 24 -15.84 -17.94 -16.51
CA SER A 24 -15.09 -19.20 -16.42
C SER A 24 -13.59 -18.98 -16.60
N ILE A 25 -12.77 -19.85 -16.00
CA ILE A 25 -11.32 -19.85 -16.20
C ILE A 25 -10.86 -21.27 -16.46
N GLU A 26 -10.20 -21.48 -17.60
CA GLU A 26 -9.63 -22.78 -17.95
C GLU A 26 -8.16 -22.62 -18.31
N GLY A 27 -7.34 -23.60 -17.95
CA GLY A 27 -5.92 -23.46 -18.22
C GLY A 27 -5.05 -24.63 -17.80
N GLU A 28 -3.76 -24.38 -17.96
CA GLU A 28 -2.70 -25.30 -17.61
C GLU A 28 -1.75 -24.68 -16.56
N ILE A 29 -1.16 -25.54 -15.74
CA ILE A 29 -0.15 -25.22 -14.73
C ILE A 29 1.10 -26.04 -15.07
N GLU A 30 2.21 -25.35 -15.32
CA GLU A 30 3.50 -25.98 -15.56
C GLU A 30 4.32 -26.04 -14.26
N GLY A 31 5.02 -27.16 -14.07
CA GLY A 31 5.88 -27.39 -12.91
C GLY A 31 5.18 -28.00 -11.69
N ILE A 32 3.84 -28.11 -11.70
CA ILE A 32 3.06 -28.77 -10.64
C ILE A 32 1.97 -29.63 -11.28
N SER A 33 1.98 -30.94 -11.01
CA SER A 33 1.07 -31.90 -11.66
C SER A 33 -0.32 -31.93 -11.03
N GLU A 34 -0.45 -31.71 -9.73
CA GLU A 34 -1.72 -31.77 -9.01
C GLU A 34 -1.75 -30.84 -7.80
N GLY A 35 -2.94 -30.42 -7.39
CA GLY A 35 -3.12 -29.55 -6.23
C GLY A 35 -4.47 -28.85 -6.21
N GLN A 36 -4.54 -27.76 -5.43
CA GLN A 36 -5.71 -26.89 -5.36
C GLN A 36 -5.36 -25.51 -5.91
N LEU A 37 -6.17 -25.01 -6.84
CA LEU A 37 -6.09 -23.66 -7.37
C LEU A 37 -7.23 -22.81 -6.79
N GLN A 38 -6.89 -21.65 -6.26
CA GLN A 38 -7.81 -20.73 -5.60
C GLN A 38 -7.91 -19.43 -6.40
N LEU A 39 -9.15 -18.97 -6.60
CA LEU A 39 -9.44 -17.64 -7.09
C LEU A 39 -9.77 -16.75 -5.89
N VAL A 40 -8.97 -15.71 -5.69
CA VAL A 40 -9.18 -14.72 -4.62
C VAL A 40 -9.34 -13.32 -5.22
N VAL A 41 -10.15 -12.49 -4.56
CA VAL A 41 -10.30 -11.07 -4.90
C VAL A 41 -9.97 -10.21 -3.69
N ARG A 42 -9.44 -9.02 -3.92
CA ARG A 42 -9.10 -8.11 -2.83
C ARG A 42 -10.31 -7.27 -2.45
N SER A 43 -10.81 -7.41 -1.22
CA SER A 43 -12.01 -6.70 -0.76
C SER A 43 -11.74 -5.46 0.07
N SER A 44 -10.54 -5.35 0.65
CA SER A 44 -10.07 -4.18 1.40
C SER A 44 -8.54 -4.08 1.31
N GLU A 45 -7.96 -3.06 1.96
CA GLU A 45 -6.50 -2.91 2.02
C GLU A 45 -5.79 -4.15 2.60
N SER A 46 -6.42 -4.90 3.51
CA SER A 46 -5.79 -6.03 4.20
C SER A 46 -6.46 -7.39 3.99
N ARG A 47 -7.56 -7.44 3.22
CA ARG A 47 -8.37 -8.67 3.05
C ARG A 47 -8.42 -9.13 1.60
N TRP A 48 -8.17 -10.43 1.44
CA TRP A 48 -8.46 -11.19 0.23
C TRP A 48 -9.57 -12.19 0.54
N ASP A 49 -10.64 -12.16 -0.24
CA ASP A 49 -11.75 -13.08 -0.12
C ASP A 49 -11.59 -14.21 -1.12
N LEU A 50 -11.79 -15.44 -0.66
CA LEU A 50 -11.82 -16.62 -1.50
C LEU A 50 -13.14 -16.66 -2.26
N ILE A 51 -13.08 -16.64 -3.59
CA ILE A 51 -14.26 -16.68 -4.47
C ILE A 51 -14.52 -18.10 -4.97
N HIS A 52 -13.47 -18.80 -5.40
CA HIS A 52 -13.61 -20.14 -5.96
C HIS A 52 -12.38 -20.99 -5.61
N THR A 53 -12.56 -22.30 -5.50
CA THR A 53 -11.46 -23.27 -5.41
C THR A 53 -11.74 -24.44 -6.34
N VAL A 54 -10.72 -24.93 -7.04
CA VAL A 54 -10.82 -26.16 -7.83
C VAL A 54 -9.58 -27.02 -7.65
N ALA A 55 -9.75 -28.34 -7.68
CA ALA A 55 -8.65 -29.26 -7.83
C ALA A 55 -8.12 -29.21 -9.27
N PHE A 56 -6.82 -29.35 -9.44
CA PHE A 56 -6.20 -29.57 -10.75
C PHE A 56 -5.39 -30.87 -10.73
N ALA A 57 -5.33 -31.53 -11.88
CA ALA A 57 -4.60 -32.78 -12.06
C ALA A 57 -4.02 -32.83 -13.47
N ASN A 58 -2.89 -33.53 -13.63
CA ASN A 58 -2.08 -33.52 -14.86
C ASN A 58 -1.79 -32.09 -15.36
N GLY A 59 -1.59 -31.14 -14.44
CA GLY A 59 -1.36 -29.74 -14.74
C GLY A 59 -2.54 -29.02 -15.40
N ARG A 60 -3.78 -29.55 -15.36
CA ARG A 60 -4.95 -28.93 -16.00
C ARG A 60 -6.05 -28.60 -15.01
N PHE A 61 -6.73 -27.48 -15.23
CA PHE A 61 -7.84 -27.02 -14.40
C PHE A 61 -8.97 -26.38 -15.23
N SER A 62 -10.18 -26.42 -14.68
CA SER A 62 -11.35 -25.69 -15.18
C SER A 62 -12.16 -25.17 -14.00
N MET A 63 -12.40 -23.86 -13.95
CA MET A 63 -13.22 -23.16 -12.95
C MET A 63 -14.46 -22.59 -13.66
N PRO A 64 -15.57 -23.35 -13.73
CA PRO A 64 -16.82 -22.85 -14.33
C PRO A 64 -17.65 -22.04 -13.33
N ASN A 65 -18.69 -21.37 -13.82
CA ASN A 65 -19.76 -20.77 -13.01
C ASN A 65 -19.29 -19.76 -11.95
N ILE A 66 -18.29 -18.94 -12.26
CA ILE A 66 -17.81 -17.89 -11.36
C ILE A 66 -18.82 -16.74 -11.39
N GLU A 67 -19.54 -16.56 -10.29
CA GLU A 67 -20.52 -15.49 -10.14
C GLU A 67 -19.86 -14.20 -9.66
N LEU A 68 -20.02 -13.14 -10.45
CA LEU A 68 -19.52 -11.80 -10.16
C LEU A 68 -20.62 -10.79 -10.38
N THR A 69 -20.60 -9.71 -9.60
CA THR A 69 -21.51 -8.57 -9.75
C THR A 69 -20.83 -7.34 -10.36
N GLU A 70 -19.50 -7.31 -10.36
CA GLU A 70 -18.67 -6.22 -10.86
C GLU A 70 -17.30 -6.75 -11.34
N PRO A 71 -16.60 -6.02 -12.22
CA PRO A 71 -15.18 -6.25 -12.48
C PRO A 71 -14.33 -6.12 -11.21
N LEU A 72 -13.36 -7.02 -11.02
CA LEU A 72 -12.50 -7.05 -9.83
C LEU A 72 -11.04 -7.37 -10.17
N PRO A 73 -10.05 -6.78 -9.46
CA PRO A 73 -8.70 -7.32 -9.42
C PRO A 73 -8.73 -8.66 -8.67
N ALA A 74 -8.23 -9.70 -9.34
CA ALA A 74 -8.22 -11.06 -8.85
C ALA A 74 -6.81 -11.65 -8.88
N ARG A 75 -6.62 -12.72 -8.11
CA ARG A 75 -5.43 -13.58 -8.17
C ARG A 75 -5.82 -15.04 -8.27
N LEU A 76 -5.08 -15.77 -9.10
CA LEU A 76 -5.01 -17.23 -9.03
C LEU A 76 -3.83 -17.62 -8.12
N LEU A 77 -4.10 -18.44 -7.11
CA LEU A 77 -3.13 -18.92 -6.12
C LEU A 77 -3.10 -20.44 -6.11
N VAL A 78 -1.92 -21.04 -6.18
CA VAL A 78 -1.76 -22.48 -5.93
C VAL A 78 -1.62 -22.69 -4.42
N ALA A 79 -2.51 -23.46 -3.82
CA ALA A 79 -2.51 -23.69 -2.38
C ALA A 79 -1.18 -24.29 -1.92
N GLY A 80 -0.59 -23.72 -0.85
CA GLY A 80 0.71 -24.13 -0.33
C GLY A 80 1.92 -23.45 -0.99
N TYR A 81 1.71 -22.65 -2.05
CA TYR A 81 2.77 -21.90 -2.72
C TYR A 81 2.62 -20.39 -2.48
N GLN A 82 3.77 -19.72 -2.42
CA GLN A 82 3.81 -18.25 -2.34
C GLN A 82 3.66 -17.65 -3.75
N GLY A 83 3.21 -16.40 -3.82
CA GLY A 83 3.05 -15.67 -5.08
C GLY A 83 1.60 -15.70 -5.57
N GLY A 84 1.41 -15.72 -6.89
CA GLY A 84 0.09 -15.69 -7.52
C GLY A 84 0.08 -14.94 -8.85
N PHE A 85 -0.97 -15.16 -9.63
CA PHE A 85 -1.14 -14.59 -10.96
C PHE A 85 -2.24 -13.55 -10.93
N SER A 86 -1.88 -12.27 -11.05
CA SER A 86 -2.83 -11.15 -10.94
C SER A 86 -3.46 -10.84 -12.30
N PHE A 87 -4.77 -10.57 -12.31
CA PHE A 87 -5.53 -10.23 -13.51
C PHE A 87 -6.84 -9.51 -13.13
N PHE A 88 -7.56 -8.99 -14.12
CA PHE A 88 -8.92 -8.48 -13.97
C PHE A 88 -9.92 -9.55 -14.39
N ILE A 89 -10.83 -9.88 -13.48
CA ILE A 89 -11.96 -10.76 -13.73
C ILE A 89 -13.24 -9.93 -13.86
N GLU A 90 -14.07 -10.26 -14.85
CA GLU A 90 -15.29 -9.54 -15.19
C GLU A 90 -16.46 -10.51 -15.32
N PRO A 91 -17.71 -10.09 -15.00
CA PRO A 91 -18.89 -10.91 -15.21
C PRO A 91 -19.05 -11.36 -16.67
N GLY A 92 -19.51 -12.60 -16.87
CA GLY A 92 -19.84 -13.15 -18.19
C GLY A 92 -18.65 -13.33 -19.15
N THR A 93 -17.42 -13.43 -18.62
CA THR A 93 -16.21 -13.53 -19.45
C THR A 93 -15.49 -14.85 -19.25
N ASP A 94 -15.09 -15.49 -20.35
CA ASP A 94 -14.24 -16.68 -20.34
C ASP A 94 -12.77 -16.32 -20.41
N TYR A 95 -11.96 -16.99 -19.58
CA TYR A 95 -10.53 -16.78 -19.49
C TYR A 95 -9.74 -18.05 -19.83
N ARG A 96 -8.61 -17.86 -20.51
CA ARG A 96 -7.58 -18.89 -20.75
C ARG A 96 -6.33 -18.55 -19.95
N ALA A 97 -5.77 -19.53 -19.28
CA ALA A 97 -4.60 -19.35 -18.44
C ALA A 97 -3.47 -20.36 -18.72
N LEU A 98 -2.24 -19.88 -18.64
CA LEU A 98 -1.03 -20.70 -18.50
C LEU A 98 -0.28 -20.18 -17.28
N LEU A 99 -0.17 -21.01 -16.26
CA LEU A 99 0.43 -20.66 -14.98
C LEU A 99 1.81 -21.32 -14.86
N ARG A 100 2.87 -20.52 -14.75
CA ARG A 100 4.25 -21.00 -14.62
C ARG A 100 5.14 -20.01 -13.88
N ASN A 101 6.31 -20.45 -13.44
CA ASN A 101 7.19 -19.67 -12.55
C ASN A 101 8.12 -18.66 -13.27
N ASP A 102 7.87 -18.36 -14.55
CA ASP A 102 8.65 -17.39 -15.34
C ASP A 102 7.72 -16.36 -16.01
N GLU A 103 8.28 -15.34 -16.66
CA GLU A 103 7.55 -14.22 -17.27
C GLU A 103 6.57 -14.60 -18.40
N GLY A 104 6.55 -15.84 -18.88
CA GLY A 104 5.64 -16.30 -19.93
C GLY A 104 4.31 -16.86 -19.44
N TRP A 105 4.00 -16.76 -18.15
CA TRP A 105 2.64 -17.01 -17.65
C TRP A 105 1.64 -16.02 -18.26
N PHE A 106 0.38 -16.41 -18.38
CA PHE A 106 -0.69 -15.48 -18.77
C PHE A 106 -2.05 -15.87 -18.19
N VAL A 107 -2.91 -14.85 -18.05
CA VAL A 107 -4.36 -15.00 -17.94
C VAL A 107 -4.99 -14.06 -18.97
N ARG A 108 -5.68 -14.62 -19.96
CA ARG A 108 -6.25 -13.90 -21.11
C ARG A 108 -7.76 -14.04 -21.08
N GLY A 109 -8.44 -12.91 -21.00
CA GLY A 109 -9.88 -12.76 -21.26
C GLY A 109 -10.10 -11.57 -22.18
N LYS A 110 -11.35 -11.26 -22.47
CA LYS A 110 -11.73 -10.06 -23.24
C LYS A 110 -11.90 -8.85 -22.30
N GLY A 111 -12.39 -7.73 -22.83
CA GLY A 111 -12.82 -6.60 -22.01
C GLY A 111 -11.68 -5.83 -21.37
N LEU A 112 -11.81 -5.51 -20.08
CA LEU A 112 -10.83 -4.76 -19.30
C LEU A 112 -9.49 -5.48 -19.22
N GLN A 113 -9.48 -6.82 -19.23
CA GLN A 113 -8.22 -7.58 -19.23
C GLN A 113 -7.40 -7.36 -20.52
N ASP A 114 -8.06 -7.20 -21.67
CA ASP A 114 -7.37 -6.85 -22.92
C ASP A 114 -6.86 -5.41 -22.90
N THR A 115 -7.67 -4.48 -22.36
CA THR A 115 -7.30 -3.07 -22.22
C THR A 115 -6.09 -2.88 -21.30
N ASP A 116 -6.07 -3.51 -20.12
CA ASP A 116 -4.92 -3.48 -19.22
C ASP A 116 -3.69 -4.10 -19.87
N ARG A 117 -3.82 -5.30 -20.46
CA ARG A 117 -2.69 -5.96 -21.12
C ARG A 117 -2.07 -5.09 -22.22
N ALA A 118 -2.88 -4.45 -23.05
CA ALA A 118 -2.40 -3.55 -24.09
C ALA A 118 -1.62 -2.35 -23.51
N TYR A 119 -2.12 -1.77 -22.42
CA TYR A 119 -1.42 -0.70 -21.69
C TYR A 119 -0.09 -1.20 -21.09
N GLN A 120 -0.10 -2.32 -20.36
CA GLN A 120 1.10 -2.89 -19.75
C GLN A 120 2.17 -3.23 -20.80
N GLN A 121 1.78 -3.80 -21.95
CA GLN A 121 2.70 -4.11 -23.05
C GLN A 121 3.33 -2.84 -23.63
N LYS A 122 2.55 -1.77 -23.79
CA LYS A 122 3.05 -0.48 -24.27
C LYS A 122 4.06 0.13 -23.27
N CYS A 123 3.73 0.12 -21.98
CA CYS A 123 4.60 0.57 -20.91
C CYS A 123 5.90 -0.25 -20.84
N LEU A 124 5.81 -1.58 -20.92
CA LEU A 124 6.95 -2.48 -20.91
C LEU A 124 7.92 -2.19 -22.07
N SER A 125 7.39 -2.00 -23.28
CA SER A 125 8.21 -1.66 -24.46
C SER A 125 8.97 -0.34 -24.28
N LEU A 126 8.31 0.69 -23.72
CA LEU A 126 8.95 1.97 -23.43
C LEU A 126 10.02 1.83 -22.33
N MET A 127 9.72 1.12 -21.25
CA MET A 127 10.66 0.87 -20.15
C MET A 127 11.90 0.09 -20.61
N GLN A 128 11.73 -0.95 -21.44
CA GLN A 128 12.85 -1.68 -22.03
C GLN A 128 13.72 -0.78 -22.92
N SER A 129 13.10 0.15 -23.66
CA SER A 129 13.82 1.13 -24.47
C SER A 129 14.64 2.09 -23.60
N VAL A 130 14.05 2.57 -22.49
CA VAL A 130 14.76 3.39 -21.50
C VAL A 130 15.94 2.64 -20.89
N ALA A 131 15.75 1.39 -20.45
CA ALA A 131 16.82 0.58 -19.86
C ALA A 131 18.01 0.37 -20.82
N LYS A 132 17.74 0.07 -22.10
CA LYS A 132 18.77 -0.06 -23.14
C LYS A 132 19.53 1.25 -23.35
N LEU A 133 18.83 2.39 -23.37
CA LEU A 133 19.47 3.69 -23.52
C LEU A 133 20.28 4.09 -22.28
N GLN A 134 19.83 3.74 -21.08
CA GLN A 134 20.59 3.95 -19.84
C GLN A 134 21.94 3.20 -19.90
N GLN A 135 21.90 1.91 -20.26
CA GLN A 135 23.11 1.11 -20.45
C GLN A 135 24.07 1.72 -21.49
N ARG A 136 23.52 2.25 -22.59
CA ARG A 136 24.30 2.95 -23.62
C ARG A 136 24.91 4.25 -23.08
N ALA A 137 24.14 5.06 -22.36
CA ALA A 137 24.62 6.30 -21.76
C ALA A 137 25.78 6.04 -20.79
N ASP A 138 25.66 5.00 -19.95
CA ASP A 138 26.71 4.61 -19.01
C ASP A 138 27.97 4.12 -19.71
N SER A 139 27.82 3.35 -20.79
CA SER A 139 28.95 2.91 -21.62
C SER A 139 29.68 4.10 -22.27
N LEU A 140 28.93 5.11 -22.75
CA LEU A 140 29.50 6.33 -23.30
C LEU A 140 30.21 7.18 -22.24
N ARG A 141 29.67 7.27 -21.01
CA ARG A 141 30.32 7.95 -19.88
C ARG A 141 31.64 7.27 -19.52
N LYS A 142 31.67 5.93 -19.42
CA LYS A 142 32.89 5.15 -19.17
C LYS A 142 33.96 5.36 -20.26
N ALA A 143 33.54 5.58 -21.50
CA ALA A 143 34.42 5.92 -22.62
C ALA A 143 34.77 7.42 -22.70
N LEU A 144 34.45 8.23 -21.67
CA LEU A 144 34.68 9.68 -21.62
C LEU A 144 33.97 10.47 -22.75
N ARG A 145 32.92 9.89 -23.35
CA ARG A 145 32.13 10.50 -24.45
C ARG A 145 30.93 11.28 -23.93
N TYR A 146 31.17 12.26 -23.05
CA TYR A 146 30.12 12.96 -22.31
C TYR A 146 29.06 13.63 -23.19
N GLY A 147 29.44 14.31 -24.28
CA GLY A 147 28.46 14.93 -25.18
C GLY A 147 27.56 13.92 -25.92
N SER A 148 28.05 12.70 -26.15
CA SER A 148 27.20 11.62 -26.70
C SER A 148 26.30 11.03 -25.63
N ALA A 149 26.80 10.86 -24.40
CA ALA A 149 25.98 10.41 -23.27
C ALA A 149 24.84 11.41 -22.96
N SER A 150 25.12 12.73 -23.05
CA SER A 150 24.10 13.77 -22.86
C SER A 150 22.95 13.64 -23.84
N ARG A 151 23.23 13.50 -25.14
CA ARG A 151 22.19 13.30 -26.17
C ARG A 151 21.35 12.05 -25.93
N VAL A 152 21.96 10.97 -25.43
CA VAL A 152 21.22 9.76 -25.04
C VAL A 152 20.31 10.04 -23.83
N ASN A 153 20.77 10.83 -22.85
CA ASN A 153 19.91 11.24 -21.73
C ASN A 153 18.72 12.09 -22.19
N ASP A 154 18.90 12.96 -23.19
CA ASP A 154 17.78 13.74 -23.75
C ASP A 154 16.71 12.80 -24.35
N THR A 155 17.13 11.73 -25.04
CA THR A 155 16.20 10.70 -25.54
C THR A 155 15.54 9.92 -24.39
N ILE A 156 16.29 9.59 -23.33
CA ILE A 156 15.72 8.95 -22.13
C ILE A 156 14.63 9.84 -21.51
N ALA A 157 14.90 11.14 -21.35
CA ALA A 157 13.93 12.09 -20.81
C ALA A 157 12.67 12.20 -21.68
N GLN A 158 12.81 12.16 -23.00
CA GLN A 158 11.68 12.13 -23.93
C GLN A 158 10.84 10.85 -23.76
N LEU A 159 11.46 9.68 -23.62
CA LEU A 159 10.74 8.42 -23.40
C LEU A 159 10.07 8.38 -22.02
N GLN A 160 10.68 8.94 -20.98
CA GLN A 160 10.06 9.07 -19.66
C GLN A 160 8.83 9.99 -19.72
N LYS A 161 8.92 11.10 -20.46
CA LYS A 161 7.75 11.98 -20.71
C LYS A 161 6.66 11.26 -21.51
N ALA A 162 7.03 10.44 -22.49
CA ALA A 162 6.08 9.63 -23.24
C ALA A 162 5.38 8.61 -22.32
N LEU A 163 6.11 7.93 -21.43
CA LEU A 163 5.53 7.01 -20.45
C LEU A 163 4.53 7.71 -19.52
N GLU A 164 4.86 8.90 -19.01
CA GLU A 164 3.94 9.69 -18.20
C GLU A 164 2.71 10.14 -19.00
N THR A 165 2.88 10.51 -20.26
CA THR A 165 1.77 10.86 -21.15
C THR A 165 0.84 9.67 -21.37
N GLU A 166 1.39 8.47 -21.58
CA GLU A 166 0.61 7.24 -21.68
C GLU A 166 -0.15 6.91 -20.39
N ARG A 167 0.49 7.12 -19.23
CA ARG A 167 -0.15 6.96 -17.92
C ARG A 167 -1.37 7.89 -17.79
N LEU A 168 -1.20 9.18 -18.07
CA LEU A 168 -2.28 10.18 -17.98
C LEU A 168 -3.41 9.89 -18.97
N ASN A 169 -3.09 9.53 -20.21
CA ASN A 169 -4.09 9.14 -21.21
C ASN A 169 -4.87 7.90 -20.78
N PHE A 170 -4.20 6.89 -20.22
CA PHE A 170 -4.85 5.68 -19.74
C PHE A 170 -5.80 5.97 -18.59
N ILE A 171 -5.40 6.78 -17.61
CA ILE A 171 -6.25 7.20 -16.49
C ILE A 171 -7.48 7.94 -17.01
N SER A 172 -7.29 8.94 -17.88
CA SER A 172 -8.38 9.75 -18.42
C SER A 172 -9.34 8.95 -19.30
N ALA A 173 -8.87 7.94 -20.02
CA ALA A 173 -9.69 7.12 -20.89
C ALA A 173 -10.49 6.04 -20.12
N ASN A 174 -10.11 5.73 -18.88
CA ASN A 174 -10.65 4.62 -18.11
C ASN A 174 -11.20 5.08 -16.76
N ASP A 175 -12.34 5.77 -16.74
CA ASP A 175 -13.09 6.02 -15.50
C ASP A 175 -13.77 4.73 -15.01
N ASN A 176 -12.96 3.77 -14.54
CA ASN A 176 -13.34 2.44 -14.07
C ASN A 176 -12.24 1.85 -13.17
N ILE A 177 -12.33 0.55 -12.90
CA ILE A 177 -11.40 -0.16 -12.00
C ILE A 177 -9.94 -0.19 -12.49
N LEU A 178 -9.68 -0.04 -13.79
CA LEU A 178 -8.31 -0.09 -14.33
C LEU A 178 -7.48 1.11 -13.86
N SER A 179 -8.00 2.34 -14.02
CA SER A 179 -7.30 3.54 -13.53
C SER A 179 -7.20 3.54 -12.00
N ALA A 180 -8.26 3.12 -11.31
CA ALA A 180 -8.25 2.98 -9.86
C ALA A 180 -7.19 1.98 -9.37
N SER A 181 -7.03 0.85 -10.06
CA SER A 181 -6.02 -0.16 -9.72
C SER A 181 -4.60 0.31 -10.02
N LEU A 182 -4.40 1.03 -11.13
CA LEU A 182 -3.12 1.65 -11.46
C LEU A 182 -2.68 2.63 -10.37
N LEU A 183 -3.58 3.53 -9.95
CA LEU A 183 -3.25 4.53 -8.93
C LEU A 183 -3.11 3.92 -7.52
N LEU A 184 -3.90 2.88 -7.20
CA LEU A 184 -3.72 2.11 -5.98
C LEU A 184 -2.35 1.42 -5.95
N GLN A 185 -1.96 0.75 -7.04
CA GLN A 185 -0.65 0.12 -7.16
C GLN A 185 0.49 1.14 -7.02
N GLU A 186 0.34 2.33 -7.62
CA GLU A 186 1.30 3.42 -7.45
C GLU A 186 1.42 3.86 -5.99
N ALA A 187 0.29 4.07 -5.30
CA ALA A 187 0.28 4.44 -3.89
C ALA A 187 0.96 3.37 -3.01
N GLU A 188 0.72 2.09 -3.27
CA GLU A 188 1.26 0.98 -2.49
C GLU A 188 2.75 0.75 -2.76
N SER A 189 3.14 0.75 -4.03
CA SER A 189 4.53 0.51 -4.45
C SER A 189 5.51 1.55 -3.91
N LYS A 190 5.04 2.80 -3.72
CA LYS A 190 5.83 3.92 -3.20
C LYS A 190 5.66 4.15 -1.70
N ASP A 191 4.86 3.31 -1.03
CA ASP A 191 4.35 3.55 0.33
C ASP A 191 3.91 5.02 0.53
N ALA A 192 3.08 5.50 -0.39
CA ALA A 192 2.79 6.92 -0.55
C ALA A 192 2.20 7.54 0.73
N PRO A 193 2.66 8.75 1.12
CA PRO A 193 2.09 9.48 2.25
C PRO A 193 0.65 9.93 1.97
N LEU A 194 -0.03 10.40 3.01
CA LEU A 194 -1.44 10.82 2.95
C LEU A 194 -1.72 11.80 1.80
N GLU A 195 -0.93 12.87 1.70
CA GLU A 195 -1.12 13.92 0.69
C GLU A 195 -0.99 13.35 -0.73
N ALA A 196 -0.01 12.47 -0.95
CA ALA A 196 0.16 11.81 -2.23
C ALA A 196 -0.99 10.85 -2.55
N CYS A 197 -1.49 10.09 -1.56
CA CYS A 197 -2.68 9.25 -1.73
C CYS A 197 -3.91 10.09 -2.10
N GLN A 198 -4.11 11.25 -1.46
CA GLN A 198 -5.19 12.18 -1.78
C GLN A 198 -5.08 12.73 -3.21
N GLN A 199 -3.86 13.09 -3.65
CA GLN A 199 -3.60 13.55 -5.02
C GLN A 199 -3.84 12.46 -6.07
N LEU A 200 -3.48 11.19 -5.76
CA LEU A 200 -3.78 10.05 -6.62
C LEU A 200 -5.29 9.82 -6.70
N TYR A 201 -6.00 9.80 -5.57
CA TYR A 201 -7.45 9.61 -5.54
C TYR A 201 -8.22 10.73 -6.27
N ALA A 202 -7.73 11.96 -6.21
CA ALA A 202 -8.31 13.09 -6.93
C ALA A 202 -8.18 13.01 -8.46
N GLN A 203 -7.25 12.19 -8.99
CA GLN A 203 -7.14 11.92 -10.43
C GLN A 203 -8.22 10.95 -10.94
N LEU A 204 -8.91 10.23 -10.04
CA LEU A 204 -9.95 9.28 -10.42
C LEU A 204 -11.26 9.98 -10.75
N GLY A 205 -11.91 9.55 -11.85
CA GLY A 205 -13.29 9.89 -12.12
C GLY A 205 -14.25 9.22 -11.14
N SER A 206 -15.54 9.59 -11.20
CA SER A 206 -16.53 9.18 -10.19
C SER A 206 -16.79 7.67 -10.19
N LYS A 207 -16.72 7.00 -11.35
CA LYS A 207 -16.89 5.55 -11.45
C LYS A 207 -15.66 4.81 -10.93
N ALA A 208 -14.47 5.31 -11.25
CA ALA A 208 -13.21 4.77 -10.74
C ALA A 208 -13.12 4.89 -9.21
N GLN A 209 -13.55 6.01 -8.63
CA GLN A 209 -13.64 6.19 -7.18
C GLN A 209 -14.59 5.20 -6.50
N GLN A 210 -15.68 4.82 -7.17
CA GLN A 210 -16.66 3.84 -6.65
C GLN A 210 -16.25 2.39 -6.90
N SER A 211 -15.28 2.14 -7.78
CA SER A 211 -14.75 0.79 -8.03
C SER A 211 -14.06 0.22 -6.78
N ARG A 212 -13.91 -1.11 -6.72
CA ARG A 212 -13.23 -1.79 -5.61
C ARG A 212 -11.86 -1.19 -5.27
N SER A 213 -11.02 -0.95 -6.28
CA SER A 213 -9.69 -0.39 -6.07
C SER A 213 -9.73 1.07 -5.62
N GLY A 214 -10.71 1.85 -6.09
CA GLY A 214 -10.94 3.22 -5.64
C GLY A 214 -11.34 3.27 -4.16
N LEU A 215 -12.23 2.38 -3.73
CA LEU A 215 -12.62 2.25 -2.34
C LEU A 215 -11.45 1.80 -1.44
N ILE A 216 -10.58 0.92 -1.93
CA ILE A 216 -9.36 0.53 -1.18
C ILE A 216 -8.41 1.72 -1.03
N LEU A 217 -8.19 2.51 -2.10
CA LEU A 217 -7.37 3.72 -2.00
C LEU A 217 -7.99 4.75 -1.03
N LYS A 218 -9.32 4.87 -1.02
CA LYS A 218 -10.03 5.70 -0.04
C LYS A 218 -9.84 5.20 1.39
N GLN A 219 -9.97 3.90 1.63
CA GLN A 219 -9.70 3.29 2.94
C GLN A 219 -8.28 3.59 3.42
N ARG A 220 -7.29 3.51 2.51
CA ARG A 220 -5.91 3.89 2.81
C ARG A 220 -5.79 5.35 3.24
N ILE A 221 -6.44 6.28 2.52
CA ILE A 221 -6.48 7.70 2.87
C ILE A 221 -7.09 7.90 4.26
N GLU A 222 -8.25 7.30 4.51
CA GLU A 222 -8.95 7.41 5.80
C GLU A 222 -8.09 6.88 6.95
N ARG A 223 -7.44 5.73 6.75
CA ARG A 223 -6.51 5.13 7.71
C ARG A 223 -5.32 6.04 8.00
N LEU A 224 -4.65 6.57 6.97
CA LEU A 224 -3.50 7.47 7.12
C LEU A 224 -3.91 8.80 7.77
N GLN A 225 -5.11 9.30 7.47
CA GLN A 225 -5.65 10.52 8.08
C GLN A 225 -5.79 10.41 9.60
N GLN A 226 -6.10 9.22 10.13
CA GLN A 226 -6.22 9.02 11.59
C GLN A 226 -4.88 9.19 12.34
N VAL A 227 -3.76 9.06 11.63
CA VAL A 227 -2.42 9.10 12.23
C VAL A 227 -1.54 10.20 11.63
N SER A 228 -2.15 11.18 10.97
CA SER A 228 -1.45 12.32 10.38
C SER A 228 -1.47 13.55 11.29
N LYS A 229 -0.75 14.61 10.87
CA LYS A 229 -0.70 15.88 11.59
C LYS A 229 -2.10 16.44 11.85
N GLY A 230 -2.36 16.85 13.08
CA GLY A 230 -3.64 17.38 13.56
C GLY A 230 -4.55 16.33 14.20
N SER A 231 -4.31 15.05 13.95
CA SER A 231 -5.09 13.95 14.56
C SER A 231 -4.60 13.65 15.98
N LYS A 232 -5.49 13.09 16.80
CA LYS A 232 -5.13 12.57 18.13
C LYS A 232 -4.38 11.24 17.94
N ALA A 233 -3.19 11.13 18.53
CA ALA A 233 -2.44 9.88 18.51
C ALA A 233 -3.22 8.74 19.19
N PRO A 234 -3.31 7.54 18.58
CA PRO A 234 -3.96 6.39 19.22
C PRO A 234 -3.32 6.08 20.57
N ASP A 235 -4.12 6.01 21.63
CA ASP A 235 -3.61 5.64 22.95
C ASP A 235 -3.24 4.15 22.99
N PHE A 236 -2.26 3.79 23.80
CA PHE A 236 -1.84 2.41 23.95
C PHE A 236 -1.33 2.14 25.36
N THR A 237 -1.36 0.86 25.74
CA THR A 237 -0.71 0.37 26.96
C THR A 237 0.17 -0.83 26.65
N LEU A 238 1.45 -0.74 26.96
CA LEU A 238 2.45 -1.79 26.72
C LEU A 238 3.36 -1.99 27.93
N PRO A 239 3.96 -3.19 28.10
CA PRO A 239 4.91 -3.42 29.18
C PRO A 239 6.26 -2.77 28.86
N THR A 240 6.87 -2.18 29.88
CA THR A 240 8.21 -1.59 29.84
C THR A 240 9.32 -2.66 29.92
N SER A 241 10.57 -2.24 29.77
CA SER A 241 11.77 -3.07 29.95
C SER A 241 11.91 -3.72 31.34
N ASP A 242 11.21 -3.21 32.36
CA ASP A 242 11.12 -3.78 33.71
C ASP A 242 9.76 -4.43 34.03
N GLY A 243 8.87 -4.53 33.03
CA GLY A 243 7.57 -5.22 33.15
C GLY A 243 6.42 -4.39 33.71
N ARG A 244 6.65 -3.11 34.04
CA ARG A 244 5.57 -2.19 34.42
C ARG A 244 4.68 -1.85 33.22
N LYS A 245 3.43 -1.45 33.48
CA LYS A 245 2.53 -0.95 32.44
C LYS A 245 2.81 0.52 32.16
N PHE A 246 3.09 0.85 30.90
CA PHE A 246 3.16 2.22 30.41
C PHE A 246 1.90 2.52 29.58
N THR A 247 1.32 3.71 29.74
CA THR A 247 0.19 4.20 28.93
C THR A 247 0.53 5.56 28.34
N LEU A 248 0.40 5.75 27.03
CA LEU A 248 0.79 7.00 26.34
C LEU A 248 0.02 8.22 26.85
N SER A 249 -1.29 8.10 27.07
CA SER A 249 -2.12 9.18 27.63
C SER A 249 -1.69 9.65 29.02
N LYS A 250 -0.94 8.82 29.76
CA LYS A 250 -0.40 9.16 31.08
C LYS A 250 1.03 9.69 31.03
N MET A 251 1.69 9.66 29.88
CA MET A 251 3.04 10.18 29.74
C MET A 251 3.02 11.71 29.90
N PRO A 252 3.75 12.29 30.88
CA PRO A 252 3.87 13.74 30.99
C PRO A 252 4.71 14.30 29.83
N GLY A 253 4.82 15.62 29.73
CA GLY A 253 5.67 16.28 28.73
C GLY A 253 4.91 17.28 27.86
N LYS A 254 5.61 18.35 27.49
CA LYS A 254 5.11 19.41 26.60
C LYS A 254 5.17 18.99 25.13
N VAL A 255 6.20 18.24 24.79
CA VAL A 255 6.41 17.60 23.49
C VAL A 255 6.76 16.14 23.78
N LYS A 256 6.17 15.23 23.01
CA LYS A 256 6.36 13.80 23.17
C LYS A 256 6.79 13.21 21.84
N ILE A 257 7.68 12.22 21.86
CA ILE A 257 8.06 11.46 20.67
C ILE A 257 7.68 10.00 20.89
N VAL A 258 6.88 9.45 19.98
CA VAL A 258 6.66 8.00 19.86
C VAL A 258 7.49 7.52 18.69
N ASP A 259 8.46 6.64 18.95
CA ASP A 259 9.37 6.11 17.95
C ASP A 259 9.26 4.57 17.87
N PHE A 260 8.72 4.08 16.75
CA PHE A 260 8.64 2.66 16.43
C PHE A 260 9.97 2.20 15.83
N TRP A 261 10.58 1.21 16.46
CA TRP A 261 11.92 0.74 16.11
C TRP A 261 12.09 -0.76 16.39
N ALA A 262 13.26 -1.31 16.10
CA ALA A 262 13.64 -2.65 16.52
C ALA A 262 15.17 -2.79 16.61
N SER A 263 15.65 -3.74 17.42
CA SER A 263 17.09 -3.99 17.60
C SER A 263 17.83 -4.35 16.31
N TRP A 264 17.11 -5.00 15.38
CA TRP A 264 17.60 -5.47 14.08
C TRP A 264 17.48 -4.42 12.96
N CYS A 265 16.85 -3.27 13.22
CA CYS A 265 16.66 -2.21 12.24
C CYS A 265 17.88 -1.27 12.21
N GLY A 266 18.79 -1.47 11.25
CA GLY A 266 20.00 -0.66 11.10
C GLY A 266 19.73 0.85 11.00
N GLN A 267 18.74 1.25 10.19
CA GLN A 267 18.39 2.67 10.03
C GLN A 267 17.83 3.29 11.31
N CYS A 268 17.10 2.53 12.12
CA CYS A 268 16.62 2.97 13.43
C CYS A 268 17.80 3.25 14.37
N ARG A 269 18.75 2.30 14.44
CA ARG A 269 19.97 2.42 15.25
C ARG A 269 20.82 3.64 14.84
N LEU A 270 20.86 3.98 13.55
CA LEU A 270 21.53 5.18 13.05
C LEU A 270 20.84 6.49 13.46
N ASN A 271 19.53 6.46 13.74
CA ASN A 271 18.78 7.63 14.20
C ASN A 271 18.85 7.83 15.73
N ASN A 272 19.14 6.78 16.50
CA ASN A 272 19.23 6.84 17.97
C ASN A 272 20.18 7.92 18.53
N PRO A 273 21.36 8.21 17.93
CA PRO A 273 22.19 9.33 18.36
C PRO A 273 21.49 10.69 18.30
N VAL A 274 20.60 10.91 17.31
CA VAL A 274 19.83 12.15 17.21
C VAL A 274 18.80 12.26 18.33
N LEU A 275 18.10 11.16 18.64
CA LEU A 275 17.15 11.12 19.75
C LEU A 275 17.84 11.33 21.10
N ARG A 276 19.03 10.74 21.31
CA ARG A 276 19.83 10.99 22.52
C ARG A 276 20.17 12.46 22.69
N GLN A 277 20.63 13.12 21.63
CA GLN A 277 20.96 14.54 21.70
C GLN A 277 19.71 15.38 21.99
N LEU A 278 18.59 15.11 21.32
CA LEU A 278 17.32 15.81 21.59
C LEU A 278 16.86 15.63 23.03
N TYR A 279 16.96 14.43 23.58
CA TYR A 279 16.61 14.15 24.97
C TYR A 279 17.54 14.90 25.93
N ALA A 280 18.84 14.87 25.70
CA ALA A 280 19.80 15.63 26.50
C ALA A 280 19.51 17.14 26.48
N ASP A 281 19.18 17.71 25.32
CA ASP A 281 18.95 19.14 25.14
C ASP A 281 17.61 19.61 25.72
N PHE A 282 16.55 18.80 25.60
CA PHE A 282 15.17 19.25 25.84
C PHE A 282 14.38 18.46 26.89
N HIS A 283 14.91 17.38 27.47
CA HIS A 283 14.18 16.63 28.49
C HIS A 283 13.79 17.51 29.69
N ALA A 284 14.73 18.29 30.22
CA ALA A 284 14.45 19.25 31.30
C ALA A 284 13.46 20.35 30.90
N ALA A 285 13.34 20.66 29.60
CA ALA A 285 12.37 21.62 29.08
C ALA A 285 10.97 21.01 28.88
N GLY A 286 10.83 19.69 29.03
CA GLY A 286 9.58 18.93 28.91
C GLY A 286 9.46 18.08 27.66
N LEU A 287 10.57 17.66 27.04
CA LEU A 287 10.57 16.61 26.02
C LEU A 287 10.52 15.23 26.69
N GLU A 288 9.58 14.40 26.27
CA GLU A 288 9.56 12.97 26.60
C GLU A 288 9.63 12.11 25.35
N ILE A 289 10.29 10.96 25.45
CA ILE A 289 10.41 10.00 24.35
C ILE A 289 9.96 8.64 24.87
N VAL A 290 9.14 7.95 24.07
CA VAL A 290 8.84 6.54 24.23
C VAL A 290 9.16 5.79 22.95
N ASN A 291 9.96 4.75 23.10
CA ASN A 291 10.22 3.81 22.03
C ASN A 291 9.28 2.61 22.11
N VAL A 292 8.65 2.27 21.00
CA VAL A 292 7.84 1.07 20.83
C VAL A 292 8.64 0.07 19.99
N SER A 293 9.14 -1.00 20.61
CA SER A 293 9.97 -1.99 19.92
C SER A 293 9.13 -3.10 19.25
N LEU A 294 9.44 -3.37 17.98
CA LEU A 294 8.97 -4.50 17.18
C LEU A 294 9.92 -5.70 17.22
N ASP A 295 10.69 -5.85 18.29
CA ASP A 295 11.44 -7.10 18.54
C ASP A 295 10.50 -8.23 18.95
N GLU A 296 10.89 -9.47 18.66
CA GLU A 296 10.21 -10.68 19.16
C GLU A 296 11.01 -11.39 20.27
N LYS A 297 12.26 -10.93 20.51
CA LYS A 297 13.18 -11.51 21.49
C LYS A 297 13.61 -10.44 22.47
N ARG A 298 13.16 -10.58 23.72
CA ARG A 298 13.43 -9.62 24.82
C ARG A 298 14.91 -9.33 24.98
N ASP A 299 15.75 -10.36 25.00
CA ASP A 299 17.19 -10.19 25.26
C ASP A 299 17.88 -9.36 24.18
N ARG A 300 17.48 -9.51 22.91
CA ARG A 300 18.02 -8.71 21.79
C ARG A 300 17.60 -7.25 21.91
N TRP A 301 16.34 -7.01 22.22
CA TRP A 301 15.80 -5.67 22.47
C TRP A 301 16.55 -4.97 23.60
N LEU A 302 16.66 -5.61 24.77
CA LEU A 302 17.32 -5.02 25.94
C LEU A 302 18.83 -4.82 25.73
N ALA A 303 19.49 -5.74 25.02
CA ALA A 303 20.90 -5.58 24.65
C ALA A 303 21.10 -4.35 23.76
N ALA A 304 20.23 -4.13 22.77
CA ALA A 304 20.29 -2.96 21.89
C ALA A 304 20.00 -1.66 22.65
N VAL A 305 19.00 -1.63 23.53
CA VAL A 305 18.70 -0.48 24.41
C VAL A 305 19.93 -0.08 25.22
N LYS A 306 20.62 -1.06 25.82
CA LYS A 306 21.84 -0.84 26.60
C LYS A 306 22.99 -0.35 25.72
N GLN A 307 23.21 -1.00 24.58
CA GLN A 307 24.31 -0.67 23.67
C GLN A 307 24.17 0.76 23.11
N ASP A 308 22.95 1.16 22.77
CA ASP A 308 22.66 2.49 22.22
C ASP A 308 22.44 3.56 23.29
N GLN A 309 22.46 3.19 24.57
CA GLN A 309 22.29 4.10 25.69
C GLN A 309 20.95 4.86 25.62
N LEU A 310 19.86 4.12 25.33
CA LEU A 310 18.51 4.69 25.27
C LEU A 310 17.94 4.78 26.69
N THR A 311 18.02 5.97 27.30
CA THR A 311 17.70 6.17 28.72
C THR A 311 16.23 6.49 28.99
N TRP A 312 15.45 6.83 27.97
CA TRP A 312 14.03 7.11 28.08
C TRP A 312 13.17 5.83 28.04
N THR A 313 11.86 5.99 28.09
CA THR A 313 10.93 4.85 28.22
C THR A 313 11.01 3.92 27.01
N GLN A 314 11.18 2.63 27.29
CA GLN A 314 11.21 1.56 26.30
C GLN A 314 10.06 0.60 26.57
N VAL A 315 9.20 0.35 25.57
CA VAL A 315 8.08 -0.60 25.66
C VAL A 315 8.08 -1.58 24.49
N SER A 316 7.52 -2.77 24.69
CA SER A 316 7.30 -3.75 23.61
C SER A 316 6.26 -4.80 24.00
N SER A 317 5.42 -5.22 23.06
CA SER A 317 4.58 -6.41 23.23
C SER A 317 5.30 -7.73 22.92
N LEU A 318 6.52 -7.64 22.36
CA LEU A 318 7.27 -8.77 21.79
C LEU A 318 6.56 -9.51 20.64
N LYS A 319 5.56 -8.89 20.00
CA LYS A 319 4.80 -9.48 18.89
C LYS A 319 5.32 -9.10 17.50
N GLY A 320 6.43 -8.38 17.41
CA GLY A 320 6.97 -7.89 16.14
C GLY A 320 5.94 -7.12 15.31
N TRP A 321 5.90 -7.34 14.00
CA TRP A 321 4.93 -6.72 13.09
C TRP A 321 3.46 -7.10 13.36
N LYS A 322 3.21 -8.11 14.22
CA LYS A 322 1.84 -8.47 14.61
C LYS A 322 1.29 -7.58 15.73
N ASP A 323 2.12 -6.71 16.29
CA ASP A 323 1.76 -5.74 17.34
C ASP A 323 0.56 -4.88 16.95
N GLU A 324 -0.38 -4.73 17.88
CA GLU A 324 -1.63 -3.99 17.66
C GLU A 324 -1.41 -2.47 17.69
N VAL A 325 -0.39 -1.99 18.41
CA VAL A 325 -0.04 -0.56 18.47
C VAL A 325 0.59 -0.13 17.16
N ALA A 326 1.52 -0.91 16.60
CA ALA A 326 2.07 -0.65 15.27
C ALA A 326 0.98 -0.54 14.20
N LYS A 327 -0.02 -1.45 14.25
CA LYS A 327 -1.19 -1.41 13.36
C LYS A 327 -2.06 -0.18 13.58
N SER A 328 -2.35 0.20 14.83
CA SER A 328 -3.17 1.39 15.12
C SER A 328 -2.50 2.68 14.66
N TYR A 329 -1.16 2.71 14.68
CA TYR A 329 -0.36 3.81 14.13
C TYR A 329 -0.07 3.69 12.64
N SER A 330 -0.63 2.68 11.95
CA SER A 330 -0.44 2.48 10.52
C SER A 330 1.03 2.30 10.09
N VAL A 331 1.85 1.73 10.98
CA VAL A 331 3.28 1.54 10.78
C VAL A 331 3.53 0.34 9.85
N THR A 332 4.00 0.62 8.63
CA THR A 332 4.37 -0.36 7.59
C THR A 332 5.88 -0.52 7.43
N ALA A 333 6.65 0.44 7.94
CA ALA A 333 8.12 0.46 7.91
C ALA A 333 8.66 1.13 9.19
N ILE A 334 9.91 0.81 9.55
CA ILE A 334 10.61 1.44 10.68
C ILE A 334 11.98 1.97 10.23
N PRO A 335 12.48 3.09 10.80
CA PRO A 335 11.89 3.84 11.92
C PRO A 335 10.62 4.59 11.52
N ALA A 336 9.66 4.68 12.46
CA ALA A 336 8.46 5.50 12.29
C ALA A 336 8.26 6.40 13.51
N ILE A 337 8.38 7.70 13.30
CA ILE A 337 8.41 8.71 14.36
C ILE A 337 7.16 9.58 14.29
N PHE A 338 6.53 9.75 15.45
CA PHE A 338 5.41 10.64 15.68
C PHE A 338 5.78 11.66 16.76
N VAL A 339 5.77 12.94 16.41
CA VAL A 339 5.97 14.04 17.37
C VAL A 339 4.61 14.54 17.80
N LEU A 340 4.35 14.57 19.11
CA LEU A 340 3.07 14.93 19.70
C LEU A 340 3.19 16.16 20.60
N ASP A 341 2.07 16.88 20.78
CA ASP A 341 1.93 17.91 21.80
C ASP A 341 1.59 17.32 23.19
N ALA A 342 1.44 18.19 24.19
CA ALA A 342 1.08 17.82 25.55
C ALA A 342 -0.26 17.06 25.65
N ASN A 343 -1.17 17.34 24.71
CA ASN A 343 -2.48 16.71 24.59
C ASN A 343 -2.45 15.48 23.67
N ASN A 344 -1.28 14.96 23.30
CA ASN A 344 -1.12 13.82 22.38
C ASN A 344 -1.73 14.05 20.98
N ASN A 345 -1.85 15.29 20.51
CA ASN A 345 -2.15 15.56 19.10
C ASN A 345 -0.85 15.47 18.29
N ILE A 346 -0.92 14.88 17.10
CA ILE A 346 0.22 14.69 16.22
C ILE A 346 0.61 16.03 15.58
N LEU A 347 1.84 16.46 15.84
CA LEU A 347 2.44 17.67 15.28
C LEU A 347 3.18 17.40 13.97
N ALA A 348 3.82 16.22 13.89
CA ALA A 348 4.54 15.75 12.71
C ALA A 348 4.70 14.23 12.72
N THR A 349 4.90 13.66 11.53
CA THR A 349 5.20 12.24 11.33
C THR A 349 6.36 12.09 10.35
N GLY A 350 7.03 10.94 10.37
CA GLY A 350 8.04 10.57 9.36
C GLY A 350 9.34 11.39 9.40
N LEU A 351 9.53 12.23 10.42
CA LEU A 351 10.76 13.01 10.58
C LEU A 351 11.89 12.15 11.16
N HIS A 352 13.09 12.26 10.59
CA HIS A 352 14.29 11.59 11.06
C HIS A 352 15.52 12.50 10.90
N GLY A 353 16.63 12.16 11.55
CA GLY A 353 17.89 12.87 11.37
C GLY A 353 17.77 14.37 11.69
N ASP A 354 18.37 15.19 10.84
CA ASP A 354 18.39 16.65 11.02
C ASP A 354 17.02 17.30 10.92
N ASP A 355 16.08 16.73 10.16
CA ASP A 355 14.74 17.29 10.02
C ASP A 355 13.95 17.14 11.33
N LEU A 356 14.08 15.98 11.99
CA LEU A 356 13.54 15.78 13.33
C LEU A 356 14.16 16.76 14.33
N ARG A 357 15.49 16.89 14.31
CA ARG A 357 16.21 17.81 15.21
C ARG A 357 15.71 19.24 15.05
N LYS A 358 15.71 19.76 13.83
CA LYS A 358 15.25 21.12 13.52
C LYS A 358 13.81 21.34 13.97
N PHE A 359 12.92 20.39 13.67
CA PHE A 359 11.52 20.49 14.05
C PHE A 359 11.33 20.58 15.57
N VAL A 360 11.96 19.68 16.33
CA VAL A 360 11.85 19.65 17.80
C VAL A 360 12.49 20.90 18.41
N THR A 361 13.68 21.30 17.98
CA THR A 361 14.32 22.55 18.44
C THR A 361 13.40 23.75 18.27
N ASN A 362 12.76 23.89 17.10
CA ASN A 362 11.84 24.99 16.83
C ASN A 362 10.61 25.01 17.77
N LEU A 363 10.12 23.85 18.20
CA LEU A 363 9.01 23.77 19.16
C LEU A 363 9.37 24.33 20.54
N PHE A 364 10.64 24.18 20.95
CA PHE A 364 11.13 24.68 22.24
C PHE A 364 11.67 26.12 22.15
N SER A 365 12.21 26.54 21.00
CA SER A 365 12.67 27.93 20.80
C SER A 365 11.50 28.92 20.66
N ASN A 366 10.44 28.57 19.92
CA ASN A 366 9.32 29.50 19.66
C ASN A 366 8.38 29.71 20.85
N LYS A 367 8.41 28.83 21.86
CA LYS A 367 7.62 28.96 23.09
C LYS A 367 8.36 29.69 24.22
N ALA A 368 9.63 30.02 24.06
CA ALA A 368 10.36 30.89 25.01
C ALA A 368 10.14 32.39 24.72
N ALA A 369 9.48 32.73 23.60
CA ALA A 369 9.24 34.10 23.14
C ALA A 369 7.77 34.57 23.25
N LYS A 370 6.91 33.79 23.92
CA LYS A 370 5.55 34.15 24.34
C LYS A 370 5.40 33.83 25.80
#